data_AF-A0A9E6F0M3-F1
#
_entry.id   AF-A0A9E6F0M3-F1
#
_cell.length_a   1.000
_cell.length_b   1.000
_cell.length_c   1.000
_cell.angle_alpha   90.00
_cell.angle_beta   90.00
_cell.angle_gamma   90.00
#
_symmetry.space_group_name_H-M   'P 1'
#
loop_
_entity.id
_entity.type
_entity.pdbx_description
1 polymer ?
#
loop_
_entity_poly.entity_id
_entity_poly.type
_entity_poly.pdbx_seq_one_letter_code
_entity_poly.pdbx_strand_id
1 'polypeptide(L)' 'KKPIAELANQVKGILVVEMNLGQMIEDVLLAVNGKVNKVEHYGRTGGIIPSPEGVLCALEQQIIGG' A
#
# COMPACT_ATOMS: atom_id res chain seq x y z
N LYS A 1 14.42 -1.06 -14.86
CA LYS A 1 14.47 -0.27 -13.60
C LYS A 1 13.45 -0.88 -12.63
N LYS A 2 13.74 -0.95 -11.33
CA LYS A 2 12.82 -1.56 -10.33
C LYS A 2 12.30 -0.43 -9.42
N PRO A 3 11.34 0.40 -9.88
CA PRO A 3 11.01 1.67 -9.25
C PRO A 3 10.50 1.52 -7.81
N ILE A 4 9.66 0.51 -7.54
CA ILE A 4 9.15 0.24 -6.18
C ILE A 4 10.31 -0.10 -5.23
N ALA A 5 11.27 -0.92 -5.69
CA ALA A 5 12.43 -1.32 -4.90
C ALA A 5 13.40 -0.16 -4.61
N GLU A 6 13.40 0.89 -5.44
CA GLU A 6 14.18 2.11 -5.27
C GLU A 6 13.49 3.08 -4.30
N LEU A 7 12.15 3.23 -4.42
CA LEU A 7 11.34 4.07 -3.53
C LEU A 7 11.24 3.51 -2.11
N ALA A 8 11.28 2.19 -1.94
CA ALA A 8 11.18 1.53 -0.64
C ALA A 8 12.22 2.03 0.39
N ASN A 9 13.40 2.52 -0.06
CA ASN A 9 14.42 3.07 0.83
C ASN A 9 14.15 4.52 1.28
N GLN A 10 13.13 5.18 0.74
CA GLN A 10 12.88 6.61 0.89
C GLN A 10 11.56 6.92 1.59
N VAL A 11 10.76 5.89 1.88
CA VAL A 11 9.40 6.03 2.43
C VAL A 11 9.28 5.30 3.76
N LYS A 12 8.39 5.77 4.63
CA LYS A 12 8.09 5.12 5.92
C LYS A 12 7.27 3.84 5.77
N GLY A 13 6.53 3.74 4.67
CA GLY A 13 5.64 2.62 4.36
C GLY A 13 5.00 2.81 2.99
N ILE A 14 4.38 1.75 2.50
CA ILE A 14 3.65 1.73 1.23
C ILE A 14 2.22 1.27 1.52
N LEU A 15 1.24 2.05 1.08
CA LEU A 15 -0.17 1.67 1.12
C LEU A 15 -0.62 1.29 -0.30
N VAL A 16 -1.09 0.07 -0.47
CA VAL A 16 -1.61 -0.45 -1.74
C VAL A 16 -3.13 -0.36 -1.72
N VAL A 17 -3.66 0.54 -2.54
CA VAL A 17 -5.10 0.80 -2.65
C VAL A 17 -5.66 0.00 -3.82
N GLU A 18 -6.59 -0.91 -3.56
CA GLU A 18 -7.13 -1.82 -4.57
C GLU A 18 -8.66 -1.86 -4.57
N MET A 19 -9.25 -2.14 -5.74
CA MET A 19 -10.68 -2.44 -5.88
C MET A 19 -10.95 -3.97 -5.87
N ASN A 20 -10.08 -4.72 -5.18
CA ASN A 20 -10.13 -6.16 -5.02
C ASN A 20 -9.58 -6.56 -3.61
N LEU A 21 -9.37 -7.86 -3.37
CA LEU A 21 -8.94 -8.42 -2.07
C LEU A 21 -7.41 -8.59 -1.90
N GLY A 22 -6.58 -7.93 -2.71
CA GLY A 22 -5.12 -7.94 -2.56
C GLY A 22 -4.42 -8.76 -3.63
N GLN A 23 -4.58 -8.39 -4.89
CA GLN A 23 -3.85 -9.02 -5.99
C GLN A 23 -2.50 -8.34 -6.22
N MET A 24 -2.43 -7.02 -6.06
CA MET A 24 -1.20 -6.24 -6.30
C MET A 24 -0.29 -6.18 -5.09
N ILE A 25 -0.83 -6.26 -3.87
CA ILE A 25 -0.05 -6.22 -2.62
C ILE A 25 1.09 -7.27 -2.60
N GLU A 26 0.86 -8.46 -3.15
CA GLU A 26 1.87 -9.52 -3.23
C GLU A 26 3.06 -9.12 -4.10
N ASP A 27 2.80 -8.52 -5.28
CA ASP A 27 3.85 -8.00 -6.16
C ASP A 27 4.64 -6.86 -5.50
N VAL A 28 3.96 -6.00 -4.75
CA VAL A 28 4.61 -4.90 -4.02
C VAL A 28 5.49 -5.44 -2.91
N LEU A 29 5.02 -6.41 -2.13
CA LEU A 29 5.81 -7.08 -1.09
C LEU A 29 7.07 -7.72 -1.69
N LEU A 30 6.93 -8.44 -2.81
CA LEU A 30 8.06 -9.04 -3.54
C LEU A 30 9.05 -7.98 -4.07
N ALA A 31 8.54 -6.87 -4.63
CA ALA A 31 9.38 -5.80 -5.14
C ALA A 31 10.13 -5.03 -4.03
N VAL A 32 9.49 -4.86 -2.87
CA VAL A 32 10.06 -4.25 -1.67
C VAL A 32 11.16 -5.12 -1.07
N ASN A 33 10.95 -6.44 -1.04
CA ASN A 33 11.91 -7.42 -0.51
C ASN A 33 12.43 -7.03 0.90
N GLY A 34 11.52 -6.66 1.79
CA GLY A 34 11.81 -6.29 3.18
C GLY A 34 12.52 -4.95 3.40
N LYS A 35 12.70 -4.12 2.37
CA LYS A 35 13.35 -2.80 2.52
C LYS A 35 12.53 -1.77 3.30
N VAL A 36 11.20 -1.93 3.30
CA VAL A 36 10.30 -1.13 4.13
C VAL A 36 9.45 -2.07 4.98
N ASN A 37 9.29 -1.70 6.25
CA ASN A 37 8.67 -2.56 7.25
C ASN A 37 7.13 -2.57 7.20
N LYS A 38 6.54 -1.58 6.53
CA LYS A 38 5.09 -1.43 6.41
C LYS A 38 4.67 -1.42 4.95
N VAL A 39 4.00 -2.48 4.53
CA VAL A 39 3.38 -2.62 3.21
C VAL A 39 1.97 -3.11 3.45
N GLU A 40 1.02 -2.19 3.37
CA GLU A 40 -0.35 -2.38 3.86
C GLU A 40 -1.34 -2.34 2.70
N HIS A 41 -2.46 -3.04 2.84
CA HIS A 41 -3.52 -3.08 1.84
C HIS A 41 -4.76 -2.32 2.31
N TYR A 42 -5.33 -1.52 1.40
CA TYR A 42 -6.63 -0.88 1.57
C TYR A 42 -7.52 -1.23 0.37
N GLY A 43 -8.35 -2.27 0.56
CA GLY A 43 -9.23 -2.83 -0.46
C GLY A 43 -10.69 -2.40 -0.36
N ARG A 44 -11.35 -2.25 -1.51
CA ARG A 44 -12.81 -2.19 -1.65
C ARG A 44 -13.27 -3.20 -2.71
N THR A 45 -14.39 -3.88 -2.51
CA THR A 45 -14.94 -4.84 -3.49
C THR A 45 -16.26 -4.33 -4.08
N GLY A 46 -16.79 -5.02 -5.09
CA GLY A 46 -18.11 -4.70 -5.66
C GLY A 46 -18.14 -3.44 -6.53
N GLY A 47 -17.02 -3.05 -7.15
CA GLY A 47 -16.94 -1.87 -8.01
C GLY A 47 -16.89 -0.54 -7.26
N ILE A 48 -16.73 -0.56 -5.94
CA ILE A 48 -16.66 0.64 -5.10
C ILE A 48 -15.29 1.31 -5.28
N ILE A 49 -15.31 2.55 -5.76
CA ILE A 49 -14.11 3.38 -5.88
C ILE A 49 -13.75 3.93 -4.50
N PRO A 50 -12.51 3.75 -4.00
CA PRO A 50 -12.08 4.34 -2.74
C PRO A 50 -12.13 5.87 -2.78
N SER A 51 -12.72 6.50 -1.76
CA SER A 51 -12.72 7.96 -1.65
C SER A 51 -11.35 8.48 -1.18
N PRO A 52 -10.97 9.72 -1.55
CA PRO A 52 -9.75 10.35 -1.07
C PRO A 52 -9.64 10.36 0.46
N GLU A 53 -10.74 10.65 1.16
CA GLU A 53 -10.80 10.68 2.62
C GLU A 53 -10.60 9.28 3.22
N GLY A 54 -11.15 8.24 2.58
CA GLY A 54 -10.96 6.86 3.00
C GLY A 54 -9.52 6.41 2.85
N VAL A 55 -8.86 6.81 1.74
CA VAL A 55 -7.42 6.53 1.52
C VAL A 55 -6.56 7.27 2.54
N LEU A 56 -6.86 8.54 2.83
CA LEU A 56 -6.14 9.32 3.83
C LEU A 56 -6.25 8.67 5.22
N CYS A 57 -7.46 8.29 5.63
CA CYS A 57 -7.70 7.62 6.92
C CYS A 57 -6.92 6.30 7.04
N ALA A 58 -6.94 5.48 5.98
CA ALA A 58 -6.17 4.24 5.95
C ALA A 58 -4.65 4.49 6.05
N LEU A 59 -4.14 5.51 5.34
CA LEU A 59 -2.73 5.90 5.41
C LEU A 59 -2.32 6.35 6.82
N GLU A 60 -3.14 7.18 7.46
CA GLU A 60 -2.89 7.64 8.83
C GLU A 60 -2.88 6.48 9.82
N GLN A 61 -3.84 5.56 9.73
CA GLN A 61 -3.95 4.44 10.68
C GLN A 61 -2.90 3.36 10.47
N GLN A 62 -2.67 2.95 9.23
CA GLN A 62 -1.86 1.77 8.93
C GLN A 62 -0.38 2.11 8.77
N ILE A 63 -0.05 3.30 8.24
CA ILE A 63 1.35 3.69 8.00
C ILE A 63 1.89 4.60 9.10
N ILE A 64 1.18 5.68 9.45
CA ILE A 64 1.71 6.76 10.30
C ILE A 64 1.48 6.49 11.80
N GLY A 65 0.28 6.04 12.17
CA GLY A 65 -0.18 5.91 13.55
C GLY A 65 -0.06 4.51 14.17
N GLY A 66 0.41 3.52 13.38
CA GLY A 66 0.74 2.18 13.87
C GLY A 66 2.18 2.03 14.35
#